data_AF-A0A0M9E8S7-F1
#
_entry.id   AF-A0A0M9E8S7-F1
#
_cell.length_a   1.000
_cell.length_b   1.000
_cell.length_c   1.000
_cell.angle_alpha   90.00
_cell.angle_beta   90.00
_cell.angle_gamma   90.00
#
_symmetry.space_group_name_H-M   'P 1'
#
loop_
_entity.id
_entity.type
_entity.pdbx_description
1 polymer ?
#
loop_
_entity_poly.entity_id
_entity_poly.type
_entity_poly.pdbx_seq_one_letter_code
_entity_poly.pdbx_strand_id
1 'polypeptide(L)' 'MKQLQNKALKAEAFFHSKDSYGARYTVDIAIEGFNKKKGIVRTGWLITKKSNQARLATIYVKE' A
#
# COMPACT_ATOMS: atom_id res chain seq x y z
N MET A 1 12.71 11.31 1.35
CA MET A 1 11.25 11.29 1.06
C MET A 1 10.87 11.21 -0.41
N LYS A 2 11.59 11.85 -1.34
CA LYS A 2 11.25 11.88 -2.79
C LYS A 2 10.97 10.51 -3.44
N GLN A 3 11.71 9.47 -3.05
CA GLN A 3 11.49 8.10 -3.55
C GLN A 3 10.07 7.59 -3.25
N LEU A 4 9.62 7.67 -2.00
CA LEU A 4 8.31 7.14 -1.60
C LEU A 4 7.18 7.86 -2.32
N GLN A 5 7.24 9.19 -2.39
CA GLN A 5 6.24 9.99 -3.12
C GLN A 5 6.17 9.59 -4.60
N ASN A 6 7.31 9.55 -5.29
CA ASN A 6 7.35 9.22 -6.71
C ASN A 6 6.90 7.79 -7.01
N LYS A 7 7.27 6.84 -6.16
CA LYS A 7 6.95 5.42 -6.37
C LYS A 7 5.54 5.07 -5.91
N ALA A 8 5.02 5.70 -4.86
CA ALA A 8 3.63 5.52 -4.43
C ALA A 8 2.65 5.96 -5.53
N LEU A 9 2.91 7.07 -6.21
CA LEU A 9 2.06 7.57 -7.31
C LEU A 9 2.05 6.65 -8.54
N LYS A 10 3.01 5.74 -8.66
CA LYS A 10 3.15 4.79 -9.77
C LYS A 10 2.81 3.35 -9.37
N ALA A 11 2.60 3.10 -8.08
CA ALA A 11 2.36 1.76 -7.57
C ALA A 11 0.90 1.37 -7.83
N GLU A 12 0.71 0.12 -8.23
CA GLU A 12 -0.62 -0.44 -8.49
C GLU A 12 -1.24 -0.97 -7.20
N ALA A 13 -2.56 -0.82 -7.09
CA ALA A 13 -3.35 -1.39 -6.00
C ALA A 13 -3.91 -2.74 -6.41
N PHE A 14 -3.59 -3.77 -5.63
CA PHE A 14 -4.06 -5.13 -5.85
C PHE A 14 -5.24 -5.43 -4.93
N PHE A 15 -6.33 -5.95 -5.50
CA PHE A 15 -7.45 -6.45 -4.70
C PHE A 15 -7.00 -7.61 -3.82
N HIS A 16 -7.33 -7.55 -2.54
CA HIS A 16 -7.01 -8.61 -1.58
C HIS A 16 -8.26 -9.42 -1.20
N SER A 17 -9.31 -8.77 -0.72
CA SER A 17 -10.55 -9.43 -0.30
C SER A 17 -11.71 -8.45 -0.18
N LYS A 18 -12.95 -8.96 -0.10
CA LYS A 18 -14.15 -8.17 0.19
C LYS A 18 -15.06 -8.91 1.15
N ASP A 19 -15.55 -8.22 2.17
CA ASP A 19 -16.43 -8.80 3.19
C ASP A 19 -17.58 -7.84 3.59
N SER A 20 -18.21 -8.11 4.73
CA SER A 20 -19.28 -7.28 5.28
C SER A 20 -18.85 -5.83 5.55
N TYR A 21 -17.58 -5.57 5.82
CA TYR A 21 -17.01 -4.27 6.17
C TYR A 21 -16.57 -3.46 4.94
N GLY A 22 -16.15 -4.11 3.86
CA GLY A 22 -15.73 -3.42 2.64
C GLY A 22 -14.78 -4.22 1.76
N ALA A 23 -14.15 -3.54 0.80
CA ALA A 23 -13.11 -4.10 -0.05
C ALA A 23 -11.72 -3.70 0.46
N ARG A 24 -10.81 -4.67 0.50
CA ARG A 24 -9.42 -4.50 0.92
C ARG A 24 -8.48 -4.56 -0.28
N TYR A 25 -7.51 -3.66 -0.28
CA TYR A 25 -6.49 -3.56 -1.31
C TYR A 25 -5.10 -3.50 -0.69
N THR A 26 -4.11 -3.97 -1.44
CA THR A 26 -2.70 -3.91 -1.05
C THR A 26 -1.92 -3.13 -2.09
N VAL A 27 -1.02 -2.25 -1.66
CA VAL A 27 -0.08 -1.55 -2.55
C VAL A 27 1.34 -1.86 -2.10
N ASP A 28 2.16 -2.35 -3.03
CA ASP A 28 3.58 -2.63 -2.82
C ASP A 28 4.43 -1.54 -3.45
N ILE A 29 5.27 -0.89 -2.64
CA ILE A 29 6.17 0.17 -3.07
C ILE A 29 7.60 -0.30 -2.86
N ALA A 30 8.30 -0.62 -3.95
CA ALA A 30 9.70 -1.02 -3.90
C ALA A 30 10.58 0.18 -3.50
N ILE A 31 11.39 0.04 -2.46
CA ILE A 31 12.33 1.07 -1.99
C ILE A 31 13.76 0.54 -1.97
N GLU A 32 14.70 1.46 -2.08
CA GLU A 32 16.12 1.20 -1.83
C GLU A 32 16.56 2.02 -0.61
N GLY A 33 17.22 1.35 0.35
CA GLY A 33 17.83 1.96 1.52
C GLY A 33 19.22 2.52 1.23
N PHE A 34 19.78 3.31 2.15
CA PHE A 34 21.09 3.95 1.98
C PHE A 34 22.24 2.96 1.77
N ASN A 35 22.10 1.75 2.30
CA ASN A 35 23.06 0.64 2.13
C ASN A 35 22.82 -0.17 0.83
N LYS A 36 22.04 0.36 -0.12
CA LYS A 36 21.61 -0.32 -1.36
C LYS A 36 20.78 -1.58 -1.14
N LYS A 37 20.33 -1.87 0.10
CA LYS A 37 19.37 -2.94 0.34
C LYS A 37 18.03 -2.55 -0.24
N LYS A 38 17.42 -3.49 -0.96
CA LYS A 38 16.06 -3.36 -1.47
C LYS A 38 15.09 -3.83 -0.40
N GLY A 39 13.94 -3.18 -0.35
CA GLY A 39 12.82 -3.60 0.48
C GLY A 39 11.51 -3.18 -0.17
N ILE A 40 10.40 -3.64 0.39
CA ILE A 40 9.08 -3.25 -0.09
C ILE A 40 8.28 -2.72 1.09
N VAL A 41 7.80 -1.48 0.94
CA VAL A 41 6.77 -0.95 1.82
C VAL A 41 5.44 -1.46 1.30
N ARG A 42 4.77 -2.29 2.10
CA ARG A 42 3.43 -2.80 1.80
C ARG A 42 2.42 -2.04 2.63
N THR A 43 1.41 -1.49 1.96
CA THR A 43 0.29 -0.81 2.61
C THR A 43 -1.02 -1.54 2.33
N GLY A 44 -1.82 -1.74 3.37
CA GLY A 44 -3.16 -2.30 3.28
C GLY A 44 -4.21 -1.19 3.40
N TRP A 45 -5.21 -1.22 2.54
CA TRP A 45 -6.25 -0.19 2.44
C TRP A 45 -7.63 -0.82 2.53
N LEU A 46 -8.58 -0.15 3.18
CA LEU A 46 -9.99 -0.53 3.27
C LEU A 46 -10.86 0.56 2.63
N ILE A 47 -11.70 0.15 1.68
CA ILE A 47 -12.80 0.96 1.14
C ILE A 47 -14.11 0.40 1.70
N THR A 48 -14.76 1.17 2.58
CA THR A 48 -16.03 0.74 3.20
C THR A 48 -17.19 0.87 2.21
N LYS A 49 -18.26 0.10 2.41
CA LYS A 49 -19.41 0.07 1.48
C LYS A 49 -20.10 1.42 1.24
N LYS A 50 -19.97 2.36 2.18
CA LYS A 50 -20.61 3.69 2.15
C LYS A 50 -19.62 4.82 1.83
N SER A 51 -18.39 4.48 1.43
CA SER A 51 -17.31 5.44 1.20
C SER A 51 -16.66 5.20 -0.15
N ASN A 52 -16.35 6.28 -0.86
CA ASN A 52 -15.45 6.26 -2.02
C ASN A 52 -14.00 6.56 -1.62
N GLN A 53 -13.72 6.80 -0.34
CA GLN A 53 -12.39 7.02 0.19
C GLN A 53 -11.80 5.73 0.77
N ALA A 54 -10.56 5.44 0.40
CA ALA A 54 -9.75 4.39 1.00
C ALA A 54 -9.14 4.87 2.33
N ARG A 55 -9.13 3.99 3.34
CA ARG A 55 -8.49 4.23 4.64
C ARG A 55 -7.32 3.29 4.83
N LEU A 56 -6.19 3.82 5.27
CA LEU A 56 -5.01 3.01 5.58
C LEU A 56 -5.31 2.11 6.78
N ALA A 57 -5.12 0.81 6.62
CA ALA A 57 -5.36 -0.19 7.66
C ALA A 57 -4.04 -0.74 8.21
N THR A 58 -3.05 -0.99 7.35
CA THR A 58 -1.73 -1.51 7.76
C THR A 58 -0.61 -0.90 6.92
N ILE A 59 0.58 -0.81 7.50
CA ILE A 59 1.82 -0.48 6.81
C ILE A 59 2.96 -1.26 7.44
N TYR A 60 3.79 -1.91 6.62
CA TYR A 60 5.00 -2.59 7.08
C TYR A 60 6.05 -2.65 5.96
N VAL A 61 7.28 -2.96 6.36
CA VAL A 61 8.41 -3.17 5.44
C VAL A 61 8.75 -4.65 5.42
N LYS A 62 8.86 -5.23 4.22
CA LYS A 62 9.46 -6.57 4.00
C LYS A 62 10.83 -6.39 3.33
N GLU A 63 11.82 -7.15 3.81
CA GLU A 63 13.16 -7.27 3.22
C GLU A 63 13.23 -8.43 2.23
#